data_AF-A0A533YAJ6-F1
#
_entry.id   AF-A0A533YAJ6-F1
#
_cell.length_a   1.000
_cell.length_b   1.000
_cell.length_c   1.000
_cell.angle_alpha   90.00
_cell.angle_beta   90.00
_cell.angle_gamma   90.00
#
_symmetry.space_group_name_H-M   'P 1'
#
loop_
_entity.id
_entity.type
_entity.pdbx_description
1 polymer ?
#
loop_
_entity_poly.entity_id
_entity_poly.type
_entity_poly.pdbx_seq_one_letter_code
_entity_poly.pdbx_strand_id
1 'polypeptide(L)'
;MMHPHRANHLQQPVVVFLLVLGLDLSLALPPAFAEPAVQPTDPAWQQAVDKAIESYIRSHPEVIEQTLQALEAKRQAEEQARVKATIAARQNELLNDPTSPVSGNPKGEVTVVEFFNRKHRGQTP
;
A
#
# COMPACT_ATOMS: atom_id res chain seq x y z
N MET A 1 43.62 44.28 2.18
CA MET A 1 42.45 45.07 1.77
C MET A 1 41.40 44.12 1.22
N MET A 2 40.33 43.91 1.98
CA MET A 2 39.07 43.23 1.59
C MET A 2 38.43 43.99 0.42
N HIS A 3 37.69 43.39 -0.53
CA HIS A 3 36.49 42.57 -0.32
C HIS A 3 36.22 41.60 -1.50
N PRO A 4 35.67 40.40 -1.21
CA PRO A 4 35.46 39.33 -2.18
C PRO A 4 34.13 39.39 -2.97
N HIS A 5 34.18 38.63 -4.06
CA HIS A 5 33.17 38.30 -5.06
C HIS A 5 31.77 37.95 -4.53
N ARG A 6 30.78 38.51 -5.23
CA ARG A 6 29.36 38.16 -5.22
C ARG A 6 29.18 36.79 -5.90
N ALA A 7 28.85 35.74 -5.15
CA ALA A 7 28.57 34.41 -5.68
C ALA A 7 27.08 34.07 -5.55
N ASN A 8 26.47 33.97 -6.72
CA ASN A 8 25.48 33.00 -7.18
C ASN A 8 24.50 32.38 -6.16
N HIS A 9 23.24 32.72 -6.37
CA HIS A 9 22.03 32.29 -5.69
C HIS A 9 21.49 31.04 -6.39
N LEU A 10 21.61 29.86 -5.77
CA LEU A 10 20.69 28.75 -6.03
C LEU A 10 20.82 27.69 -4.93
N GLN A 11 19.65 27.15 -4.53
CA GLN A 11 19.40 25.99 -3.66
C GLN A 11 19.13 26.24 -2.17
N GLN A 12 17.83 26.49 -1.89
CA GLN A 12 16.87 25.66 -1.11
C GLN A 12 17.29 25.05 0.26
N PRO A 13 16.37 24.42 1.01
CA PRO A 13 15.77 25.01 2.20
C PRO A 13 16.06 24.16 3.45
N VAL A 14 15.38 24.47 4.55
CA VAL A 14 15.26 23.65 5.78
C VAL A 14 16.35 23.91 6.82
N VAL A 15 15.92 23.84 8.09
CA VAL A 15 16.63 24.03 9.36
C VAL A 15 16.57 25.48 9.86
N VAL A 16 15.43 25.92 10.41
CA VAL A 16 15.08 25.80 11.85
C VAL A 16 16.13 26.48 12.74
N PHE A 17 15.78 27.58 13.41
CA PHE A 17 16.11 27.79 14.84
C PHE A 17 15.27 28.94 15.44
N LEU A 18 14.54 28.59 16.50
CA LEU A 18 13.70 29.42 17.38
C LEU A 18 14.54 30.46 18.17
N LEU A 19 13.95 31.59 18.60
CA LEU A 19 13.53 31.97 19.98
C LEU A 19 13.71 33.50 20.05
N VAL A 20 13.00 34.38 20.77
CA VAL A 20 11.94 34.39 21.79
C VAL A 20 11.57 35.86 21.96
N LEU A 21 10.31 36.19 22.26
CA LEU A 21 9.91 37.07 23.37
C LEU A 21 8.39 37.19 23.39
N GLY A 22 7.83 36.83 24.54
CA GLY A 22 6.41 36.63 24.73
C GLY A 22 5.57 37.89 24.72
N LEU A 23 4.33 37.71 24.29
CA LEU A 23 3.17 38.34 24.88
C LEU A 23 2.03 37.33 24.74
N ASP A 24 1.61 36.73 25.85
CA ASP A 24 0.40 35.92 25.94
C ASP A 24 -0.82 36.80 25.66
N LEU A 25 -1.06 37.09 24.38
CA LEU A 25 -2.35 37.57 23.93
C LEU A 25 -3.14 36.33 23.51
N SER A 26 -3.89 35.78 24.47
CA SER A 26 -4.96 34.83 24.20
C SER A 26 -5.98 35.48 23.25
N LEU A 27 -5.69 35.46 21.95
CA LEU A 27 -6.70 35.59 20.93
C LEU A 27 -7.53 34.31 21.03
N ALA A 28 -8.71 34.42 21.62
CA ALA A 28 -9.78 33.47 21.39
C ALA A 28 -10.06 33.44 19.89
N LEU A 29 -9.36 32.56 19.17
CA LEU A 29 -9.74 32.15 17.84
C LEU A 29 -11.16 31.60 17.99
N PRO A 30 -12.20 32.21 17.38
CA PRO A 30 -13.47 31.52 17.29
C PRO A 30 -13.19 30.15 16.66
N PRO A 31 -13.86 29.07 17.11
CA PRO A 31 -13.72 27.79 16.43
C PRO A 31 -13.97 28.08 14.95
N ALA A 32 -12.93 27.91 14.13
CA ALA A 32 -13.08 27.93 12.70
C ALA A 32 -14.20 26.94 12.43
N PHE A 33 -15.33 27.45 11.97
CA PHE A 33 -16.48 26.65 11.62
C PHE A 33 -15.93 25.53 10.73
N ALA A 34 -16.01 24.30 11.23
CA ALA A 34 -15.91 23.15 10.35
C ALA A 34 -17.06 23.34 9.36
N GLU A 35 -16.74 23.84 8.15
CA GLU A 35 -17.73 23.91 7.09
C GLU A 35 -18.25 22.48 6.91
N PRO A 36 -19.56 22.25 7.10
CA PRO A 36 -20.11 20.93 6.85
C PRO A 36 -19.79 20.59 5.41
N ALA A 37 -19.18 19.42 5.17
CA ALA A 37 -18.96 18.92 3.83
C ALA A 37 -20.32 18.90 3.12
N VAL A 38 -20.53 19.88 2.23
CA VAL A 38 -21.73 19.97 1.42
C VAL A 38 -21.66 18.82 0.45
N GLN A 39 -22.27 17.69 0.83
CA GLN A 39 -22.58 16.63 -0.11
C GLN A 39 -23.57 17.25 -1.11
N PRO A 40 -23.30 17.21 -2.42
CA PRO A 40 -24.26 17.66 -3.40
C PRO A 40 -25.50 16.77 -3.31
N THR A 41 -26.52 17.26 -2.62
CA THR A 41 -27.83 16.62 -2.46
C THR A 41 -28.79 17.02 -3.57
N ASP A 42 -28.36 17.87 -4.52
CA ASP A 42 -29.11 18.24 -5.70
C ASP A 42 -29.27 17.03 -6.63
N PRO A 43 -30.50 16.50 -6.81
CA PRO A 43 -30.75 15.37 -7.69
C PRO A 43 -30.36 15.65 -9.16
N ALA A 44 -30.45 16.90 -9.61
CA ALA A 44 -30.08 17.25 -10.99
C ALA A 44 -28.58 17.13 -11.22
N TRP A 45 -27.76 17.49 -10.22
CA TRP A 45 -26.32 17.31 -10.26
C TRP A 45 -25.95 15.83 -10.27
N GLN A 46 -26.58 15.00 -9.43
CA GLN A 46 -26.34 13.56 -9.39
C GLN A 46 -26.62 12.90 -10.75
N GLN A 47 -27.76 13.24 -11.37
CA GLN A 47 -28.11 12.74 -12.70
C GLN A 47 -27.10 13.17 -13.78
N ALA A 48 -26.55 14.37 -13.69
CA ALA A 48 -25.53 14.84 -14.63
C ALA A 48 -24.22 14.05 -14.48
N VAL A 49 -23.82 13.77 -13.24
CA VAL A 49 -22.63 12.95 -12.94
C VAL A 49 -22.82 11.51 -13.41
N ASP A 50 -23.96 10.88 -13.12
CA ASP A 50 -24.24 9.51 -13.56
C ASP A 50 -24.17 9.37 -15.08
N LYS A 51 -24.77 10.31 -15.82
CA LYS A 51 -24.68 10.35 -17.29
C LYS A 51 -23.25 10.55 -17.78
N ALA A 52 -22.47 11.39 -17.11
CA ALA A 52 -21.06 11.61 -17.46
C ALA A 52 -20.23 10.35 -17.26
N ILE A 53 -20.42 9.65 -16.13
CA ILE A 53 -19.76 8.37 -15.84
C ILE A 53 -20.17 7.31 -16.86
N GLU A 54 -21.46 7.16 -17.15
CA GLU A 54 -21.95 6.20 -18.15
C GLU A 54 -21.33 6.47 -19.53
N SER A 55 -21.33 7.73 -19.97
CA SER A 55 -20.72 8.15 -21.22
C SER A 55 -19.22 7.86 -21.25
N TYR A 56 -18.53 8.09 -20.14
CA TYR A 56 -17.09 7.82 -20.03
C TYR A 56 -16.79 6.32 -20.13
N ILE A 57 -17.49 5.48 -19.36
CA ILE A 57 -17.30 4.02 -19.39
C ILE A 57 -17.63 3.46 -20.78
N ARG A 58 -18.69 3.95 -21.43
CA ARG A 58 -19.06 3.51 -22.77
C ARG A 58 -18.04 3.91 -23.84
N SER A 59 -17.43 5.09 -23.69
CA SER A 59 -16.38 5.55 -24.61
C SER A 59 -15.00 4.97 -24.30
N HIS A 60 -14.80 4.42 -23.11
CA HIS A 60 -13.52 3.85 -22.65
C HIS A 60 -13.73 2.48 -21.94
N PRO A 61 -14.22 1.45 -22.65
CA PRO A 61 -14.45 0.13 -22.05
C PRO A 61 -13.17 -0.52 -21.49
N GLU A 62 -11.99 -0.13 -21.99
CA GLU A 62 -10.68 -0.63 -21.57
C GLU A 62 -10.40 -0.34 -20.09
N VAL A 63 -11.01 0.70 -19.51
CA VAL A 63 -10.87 1.05 -18.09
C VAL A 63 -11.35 -0.10 -17.20
N ILE A 64 -12.39 -0.84 -17.62
CA ILE A 64 -12.89 -2.00 -16.88
C ILE A 64 -11.84 -3.11 -16.88
N GLU A 65 -11.28 -3.44 -18.05
CA GLU A 65 -10.25 -4.46 -18.17
C GLU A 65 -9.00 -4.11 -17.35
N GLN A 66 -8.53 -2.87 -17.45
CA GLN A 66 -7.39 -2.37 -16.67
C GLN A 66 -7.66 -2.46 -15.17
N THR A 67 -8.88 -2.15 -14.73
CA THR A 67 -9.27 -2.26 -13.32
C THR A 67 -9.24 -3.71 -12.86
N LEU A 68 -9.76 -4.64 -13.67
CA LEU A 68 -9.74 -6.07 -13.35
C LEU A 68 -8.31 -6.60 -13.30
N GLN A 69 -7.46 -6.23 -14.25
CA GLN A 69 -6.04 -6.60 -14.27
C GLN A 69 -5.29 -6.05 -13.05
N ALA A 70 -5.50 -4.78 -12.72
CA ALA A 70 -4.89 -4.16 -11.55
C ALA A 70 -5.35 -4.82 -10.24
N LEU A 71 -6.63 -5.17 -10.13
CA LEU A 71 -7.18 -5.87 -8.98
C LEU A 71 -6.58 -7.28 -8.85
N GLU A 72 -6.45 -8.01 -9.95
CA GLU A 72 -5.84 -9.34 -9.95
C GLU A 72 -4.36 -9.27 -9.57
N ALA A 73 -3.60 -8.34 -10.16
CA ALA A 73 -2.20 -8.11 -9.80
C ALA A 73 -2.04 -7.79 -8.30
N LYS A 74 -2.93 -6.95 -7.76
CA LYS A 74 -2.95 -6.63 -6.33
C LYS A 74 -3.20 -7.88 -5.47
N ARG A 75 -4.21 -8.69 -5.82
CA ARG A 75 -4.53 -9.94 -5.10
C ARG A 75 -3.36 -10.91 -5.13
N GLN A 76 -2.70 -11.08 -6.27
CA GLN A 76 -1.53 -11.95 -6.39
C GLN A 76 -0.36 -11.46 -5.52
N ALA A 77 -0.11 -10.15 -5.48
CA ALA A 77 0.91 -9.58 -4.62
C ALA A 77 0.60 -9.81 -3.12
N GLU A 78 -0.64 -9.60 -2.71
CA GLU A 78 -1.10 -9.84 -1.33
C GLU A 78 -1.02 -11.32 -0.96
N GLU A 79 -1.39 -12.22 -1.87
CA GLU A 79 -1.26 -13.67 -1.71
C GLU A 79 0.19 -14.07 -1.49
N GLN A 80 1.10 -13.62 -2.37
CA GLN A 80 2.53 -13.90 -2.24
C GLN A 80 3.11 -13.35 -0.93
N ALA A 81 2.70 -12.16 -0.52
CA ALA A 81 3.11 -11.58 0.76
C ALA A 81 2.61 -12.43 1.93
N ARG A 82 1.36 -12.88 1.90
CA ARG A 82 0.78 -13.75 2.93
C ARG A 82 1.48 -15.11 3.00
N VAL A 83 1.76 -15.73 1.85
CA VAL A 83 2.50 -16.99 1.79
C VAL A 83 3.89 -16.83 2.38
N LYS A 84 4.63 -15.79 1.97
CA LYS A 84 5.97 -15.49 2.53
C LYS A 84 5.93 -15.29 4.04
N ALA A 85 4.97 -14.51 4.55
CA ALA A 85 4.80 -14.29 5.97
C ALA A 85 4.45 -15.59 6.72
N THR A 86 3.61 -16.44 6.13
CA THR A 86 3.23 -17.74 6.71
C THR A 86 4.42 -18.68 6.78
N ILE A 87 5.22 -18.78 5.71
CA ILE A 87 6.45 -19.59 5.67
C ILE A 87 7.44 -19.08 6.72
N ALA A 88 7.66 -17.76 6.83
CA ALA A 88 8.55 -17.19 7.83
C ALA A 88 8.08 -17.51 9.26
N ALA A 89 6.78 -17.38 9.54
CA ALA A 89 6.21 -17.70 10.85
C ALA A 89 6.30 -19.20 11.20
N ARG A 90 6.31 -20.08 10.19
CA ARG A 90 6.32 -21.55 10.35
C ARG A 90 7.67 -22.19 10.02
N GLN A 91 8.72 -21.41 9.79
CA GLN A 91 9.99 -21.90 9.27
C GLN A 91 10.58 -23.04 10.11
N ASN A 92 10.51 -22.93 11.44
CA ASN A 92 11.04 -23.96 12.33
C ASN A 92 10.27 -25.28 12.19
N GLU A 93 8.95 -25.22 12.09
CA GLU A 93 8.09 -26.40 11.88
C GLU A 93 8.37 -27.04 10.52
N LEU A 94 8.60 -26.24 9.47
CA LEU A 94 8.89 -26.73 8.13
C LEU A 94 10.27 -27.40 8.00
N LEU A 95 11.27 -26.93 8.77
CA LEU A 95 12.65 -27.43 8.67
C LEU A 95 12.96 -28.56 9.65
N ASN A 96 12.26 -28.65 10.79
CA ASN A 96 12.57 -29.58 11.87
C ASN A 96 11.42 -30.54 12.21
N ASP A 97 10.50 -30.79 11.26
CA ASP A 97 9.46 -31.81 11.43
C ASP A 97 10.08 -33.22 11.47
N PRO A 98 10.00 -33.95 12.61
CA PRO A 98 10.60 -35.27 12.75
C PRO A 98 9.92 -36.34 11.87
N THR A 99 8.73 -36.07 11.34
CA THR A 99 8.00 -36.96 10.43
C THR A 99 8.29 -36.68 8.96
N SER A 100 9.02 -35.60 8.66
CA SER A 100 9.44 -35.24 7.32
C SER A 100 10.77 -35.91 6.94
N PRO A 101 10.82 -36.74 5.89
CA PRO A 101 12.06 -37.38 5.46
C PRO A 101 13.03 -36.36 4.85
N VAL A 102 14.28 -36.36 5.31
CA VAL A 102 15.35 -35.52 4.76
C VAL A 102 16.10 -36.30 3.67
N SER A 103 16.19 -35.72 2.47
CA SER A 103 17.02 -36.25 1.38
C SER A 103 18.20 -35.31 1.12
N GLY A 104 19.41 -35.85 0.97
CA GLY A 104 20.63 -35.08 0.69
C GLY A 104 21.50 -34.77 1.92
N ASN A 105 22.19 -33.62 1.91
CA ASN A 105 23.08 -33.20 3.00
C ASN A 105 22.29 -32.40 4.06
N PRO A 106 22.09 -32.92 5.29
CA PRO A 106 21.35 -32.22 6.34
C PRO A 106 22.06 -30.98 6.88
N LYS A 107 23.34 -30.74 6.52
CA LYS A 107 24.12 -29.55 6.86
C LYS A 107 24.34 -28.61 5.66
N GLY A 108 23.52 -28.72 4.61
CA GLY A 108 23.59 -27.83 3.45
C GLY A 108 23.21 -26.39 3.79
N GLU A 109 23.75 -25.42 3.05
CA GLU A 109 23.44 -23.99 3.23
C GLU A 109 22.04 -23.60 2.72
N VAL A 110 21.43 -24.43 1.88
CA VAL A 110 20.10 -24.23 1.29
C VAL A 110 19.25 -25.47 1.55
N THR A 111 18.05 -25.26 2.11
CA THR A 111 17.06 -26.32 2.31
C THR A 111 15.83 -26.02 1.47
N VAL A 112 15.38 -27.01 0.70
CA VAL A 112 14.15 -26.94 -0.09
C VAL A 112 13.11 -27.85 0.56
N VAL A 113 11.93 -27.32 0.86
CA VAL A 113 10.80 -28.07 1.41
C VAL A 113 9.76 -28.26 0.30
N GLU A 114 9.45 -29.51 -0.02
CA GLU A 114 8.49 -29.87 -1.07
C GLU A 114 7.17 -30.36 -0.45
N PHE A 115 6.06 -29.74 -0.83
CA PHE A 115 4.73 -30.15 -0.38
C PHE A 115 4.06 -31.04 -1.43
N PHE A 116 3.80 -32.30 -1.07
CA PHE A 116 3.02 -33.21 -1.91
C PHE A 116 1.54 -33.14 -1.55
N ASN A 117 0.70 -32.67 -2.47
CA ASN A 117 -0.75 -32.80 -2.32
C ASN A 117 -1.16 -34.25 -2.64
N ARG A 118 -1.38 -35.09 -1.62
CA ARG A 118 -2.00 -36.40 -1.84
C ARG A 118 -3.45 -36.19 -2.27
N LYS A 119 -3.71 -36.30 -3.59
CA LYS A 119 -5.04 -36.61 -4.08
C LYS A 119 -5.45 -37.94 -3.44
N HIS A 120 -6.42 -37.92 -2.53
CA HIS A 120 -7.09 -39.14 -2.09
C HIS A 120 -7.75 -39.75 -3.33
N ARG A 121 -7.11 -40.79 -3.88
CA ARG A 121 -7.65 -41.60 -4.96
C ARG A 121 -8.94 -42.21 -4.42
N GLY A 122 -10.05 -42.00 -5.13
CA GLY A 122 -11.40 -42.29 -4.65
C GLY A 122 -11.53 -43.66 -3.99
N GLN A 123 -12.07 -43.67 -2.78
CA GLN A 123 -13.01 -44.72 -2.43
C GLN A 123 -14.30 -44.41 -3.19
N THR A 124 -14.49 -45.09 -4.30
CA THR A 124 -15.83 -45.45 -4.79
C THR A 124 -16.22 -46.77 -4.12
N PRO A 125 -17.53 -46.98 -3.89
CA PRO A 125 -18.18 -47.17 -2.59
C PRO A 125 -17.88 -48.49 -1.87
#